data_AF-A0A2G8T8B7-F1
#
_entry.id   AF-A0A2G8T8B7-F1
#
_cell.length_a   1.000
_cell.length_b   1.000
_cell.length_c   1.000
_cell.angle_alpha   90.00
_cell.angle_beta   90.00
_cell.angle_gamma   90.00
#
_symmetry.space_group_name_H-M   'P 1'
#
loop_
_entity.id
_entity.type
_entity.pdbx_description
1 polymer ?
#
loop_
_entity_poly.entity_id
_entity_poly.type
_entity_poly.pdbx_seq_one_letter_code
_entity_poly.pdbx_strand_id
1 'polypeptide(L)'
;MATDEQTLRELIRHALFEDPDKCACVSVRLLESLAKSLRHLIGAQGTELLLLRAARRVVITYPWFQFGPQIALLDSEFAAMRDCLERQSPEQAGQASALLFDTLIGVLESLIGVHLTTVIFSSAISGARAPERSKEQHDE
;
A
#
# COMPACT_ATOMS: atom_id res chain seq x y z
N MET A 1 12.64 -2.38 -21.42
CA MET A 1 12.97 -2.13 -20.00
C MET A 1 12.02 -1.13 -19.32
N ALA A 2 11.35 -0.21 -20.04
CA ALA A 2 10.25 0.60 -19.50
C ALA A 2 8.94 -0.19 -19.23
N THR A 3 8.82 -1.37 -19.85
CA THR A 3 7.60 -2.19 -19.86
C THR A 3 7.23 -2.73 -18.48
N ASP A 4 8.18 -2.93 -17.57
CA ASP A 4 7.94 -3.54 -16.25
C ASP A 4 7.42 -2.51 -15.23
N GLU A 5 7.98 -1.30 -15.24
CA GLU A 5 7.60 -0.19 -14.34
C GLU A 5 6.23 0.41 -14.71
N GLN A 6 5.99 0.68 -16.00
CA GLN A 6 4.68 1.16 -16.46
C GLN A 6 3.59 0.12 -16.18
N THR A 7 3.91 -1.16 -16.35
CA THR A 7 2.98 -2.25 -16.02
C THR A 7 2.66 -2.27 -14.52
N LEU A 8 3.64 -2.06 -13.63
CA LEU A 8 3.37 -2.06 -12.20
C LEU A 8 2.42 -0.94 -11.78
N ARG A 9 2.71 0.30 -12.19
CA ARG A 9 1.86 1.46 -11.84
C ARG A 9 0.46 1.29 -12.41
N GLU A 10 0.34 0.79 -13.64
CA GLU A 10 -0.95 0.46 -14.26
C GLU A 10 -1.69 -0.65 -13.50
N LEU A 11 -1.02 -1.71 -13.06
CA LEU A 11 -1.63 -2.79 -12.27
C LEU A 11 -2.17 -2.29 -10.93
N ILE A 12 -1.45 -1.40 -10.24
CA ILE A 12 -1.93 -0.78 -9.00
C ILE A 12 -3.15 0.09 -9.29
N ARG A 13 -3.09 0.94 -10.33
CA ARG A 13 -4.25 1.76 -10.71
C ARG A 13 -5.45 0.89 -11.05
N HIS A 14 -5.26 -0.18 -11.82
CA HIS A 14 -6.33 -1.13 -12.10
C HIS A 14 -6.91 -1.70 -10.81
N ALA A 15 -6.07 -2.21 -9.90
CA ALA A 15 -6.54 -2.75 -8.61
C ALA A 15 -7.32 -1.72 -7.77
N LEU A 16 -6.94 -0.44 -7.81
CA LEU A 16 -7.58 0.63 -7.04
C LEU A 16 -8.89 1.14 -7.66
N PHE A 17 -9.00 1.14 -8.98
CA PHE A 17 -10.11 1.74 -9.71
C PHE A 17 -11.08 0.71 -10.32
N GLU A 18 -10.76 -0.59 -10.26
CA GLU A 18 -11.63 -1.68 -10.74
C GLU A 18 -12.96 -1.76 -9.98
N ASP A 19 -12.92 -1.58 -8.66
CA ASP A 19 -14.11 -1.51 -7.80
C ASP A 19 -13.99 -0.32 -6.84
N PRO A 20 -14.56 0.85 -7.20
CA PRO A 20 -14.45 2.07 -6.42
C PRO A 20 -14.95 1.93 -4.98
N ASP A 21 -15.96 1.09 -4.74
CA ASP A 21 -16.53 0.86 -3.40
C ASP A 21 -15.58 0.05 -2.51
N LYS A 22 -14.68 -0.75 -3.11
CA LYS A 22 -13.66 -1.53 -2.38
C LYS A 22 -12.29 -0.88 -2.36
N CYS A 23 -12.14 0.32 -2.93
CA CYS A 23 -10.85 1.00 -3.06
C CYS A 23 -10.10 1.12 -1.72
N ALA A 24 -10.80 1.49 -0.64
CA ALA A 24 -10.21 1.60 0.69
C ALA A 24 -9.66 0.27 1.21
N CYS A 25 -10.45 -0.80 1.06
CA CYS A 25 -10.06 -2.16 1.47
C CYS A 25 -8.86 -2.65 0.65
N VAL A 26 -8.89 -2.49 -0.68
CA VAL A 26 -7.79 -2.89 -1.57
C VAL A 26 -6.51 -2.13 -1.24
N SER A 27 -6.60 -0.81 -1.03
CA SER A 27 -5.46 0.05 -0.67
C SER A 27 -4.81 -0.42 0.63
N VAL A 28 -5.60 -0.71 1.65
CA VAL A 28 -5.08 -1.15 2.94
C VAL A 28 -4.42 -2.53 2.83
N ARG A 29 -5.05 -3.49 2.16
CA ARG A 29 -4.48 -4.84 1.97
C ARG A 29 -3.16 -4.81 1.19
N LEU A 30 -3.09 -3.98 0.15
CA LEU A 30 -1.86 -3.77 -0.62
C LEU A 30 -0.76 -3.17 0.26
N LEU A 31 -1.09 -2.14 1.03
CA LEU A 31 -0.12 -1.47 1.91
C LEU A 31 0.36 -2.38 3.04
N GLU A 32 -0.52 -3.19 3.63
CA GLU A 32 -0.20 -4.22 4.63
C GLU A 32 0.77 -5.26 4.07
N SER A 33 0.46 -5.80 2.89
CA SER A 33 1.31 -6.80 2.24
C SER A 33 2.68 -6.21 1.86
N LEU A 34 2.69 -4.95 1.41
CA LEU A 34 3.92 -4.23 1.13
C LEU A 34 4.74 -3.99 2.39
N ALA A 35 4.10 -3.51 3.47
CA ALA A 35 4.76 -3.25 4.75
C ALA A 35 5.38 -4.53 5.34
N LYS A 36 4.71 -5.69 5.23
CA LYS A 36 5.27 -6.99 5.62
C LYS A 36 6.53 -7.31 4.82
N SER A 37 6.47 -7.13 3.49
CA SER A 37 7.61 -7.39 2.59
C SER A 37 8.79 -6.45 2.88
N LEU A 38 8.51 -5.17 3.06
CA LEU A 38 9.50 -4.15 3.41
C LEU A 38 10.13 -4.42 4.78
N ARG A 39 9.34 -4.86 5.77
CA ARG A 39 9.86 -5.20 7.09
C ARG A 39 10.87 -6.34 7.04
N HIS A 40 10.71 -7.30 6.14
CA HIS A 40 11.69 -8.37 5.91
C HIS A 40 12.97 -7.87 5.23
N LEU A 41 12.90 -6.84 4.40
CA LEU A 41 14.03 -6.31 3.62
C LEU A 41 14.84 -5.24 4.36
N ILE A 42 14.17 -4.26 4.95
CA ILE A 42 14.78 -3.06 5.54
C ILE A 42 14.48 -2.91 7.04
N GLY A 43 13.85 -3.90 7.66
CA GLY A 43 13.47 -3.88 9.06
C GLY A 43 12.23 -3.02 9.35
N ALA A 44 11.75 -3.09 10.60
CA ALA A 44 10.54 -2.39 11.04
C ALA A 44 10.70 -0.86 10.99
N GLN A 45 11.80 -0.32 11.52
CA GLN A 45 12.06 1.12 11.54
C GLN A 45 12.23 1.69 10.13
N GLY A 46 12.92 0.98 9.23
CA GLY A 46 13.08 1.40 7.84
C GLY A 46 11.75 1.46 7.10
N THR A 47 10.90 0.45 7.31
CA THR A 47 9.55 0.40 6.73
C THR A 47 8.70 1.57 7.20
N GLU A 48 8.70 1.85 8.50
CA GLU A 48 7.94 2.94 9.09
C GLU A 48 8.37 4.31 8.54
N LEU A 49 9.67 4.60 8.52
CA LEU A 49 10.18 5.87 7.99
C LEU A 49 9.79 6.06 6.52
N LEU A 50 9.81 4.98 5.73
CA LEU A 50 9.42 5.00 4.34
C LEU A 50 7.93 5.28 4.18
N LEU A 51 7.08 4.59 4.95
CA LEU A 51 5.63 4.82 4.98
C LEU A 51 5.28 6.23 5.47
N LEU A 52 5.94 6.73 6.51
CA LEU A 52 5.77 8.09 7.03
C LEU A 52 6.14 9.15 5.98
N ARG A 53 7.24 8.93 5.26
CA ARG A 53 7.67 9.84 4.19
C ARG A 53 6.65 9.85 3.05
N ALA A 54 6.14 8.68 2.65
CA ALA A 54 5.12 8.58 1.62
C ALA A 54 3.81 9.24 2.06
N ALA A 55 3.36 8.99 3.29
CA ALA A 55 2.15 9.59 3.84
C ALA A 55 2.23 11.13 3.90
N ARG A 56 3.37 11.67 4.36
CA ARG A 56 3.61 13.12 4.36
C ARG A 56 3.52 13.73 2.96
N ARG A 57 3.96 13.01 1.92
CA ARG A 57 3.83 13.46 0.53
C ARG A 57 2.37 13.52 0.10
N VAL A 58 1.57 12.52 0.47
CA VAL A 58 0.13 12.47 0.15
C VAL A 58 -0.63 13.57 0.88
N VAL A 59 -0.34 13.81 2.17
CA VAL A 59 -0.98 14.86 2.99
C VAL A 59 -0.84 16.25 2.37
N ILE A 60 0.28 16.53 1.69
CA ILE A 60 0.48 17.83 1.00
C ILE A 60 -0.58 18.04 -0.10
N THR A 61 -1.00 16.99 -0.79
CA THR A 61 -2.03 17.05 -1.85
C THR A 61 -3.44 16.80 -1.30
N TYR A 62 -3.56 15.93 -0.30
CA TYR A 62 -4.82 15.51 0.31
C TYR A 62 -4.74 15.68 1.84
N PRO A 63 -5.02 16.87 2.39
CA PRO A 63 -4.83 17.17 3.82
C PRO A 63 -5.65 16.30 4.78
N TRP A 64 -6.73 15.70 4.28
CA TRP A 64 -7.60 14.77 5.03
C TRP A 64 -6.99 13.37 5.18
N PHE A 65 -5.94 13.04 4.43
CA PHE A 65 -5.27 11.72 4.45
C PHE A 65 -4.33 11.61 5.66
N GLN A 66 -4.91 11.57 6.87
CA GLN A 66 -4.17 11.52 8.13
C GLN A 66 -3.67 10.10 8.45
N PHE A 67 -2.82 9.57 7.58
CA PHE A 67 -2.03 8.37 7.84
C PHE A 67 -0.64 8.78 8.33
N GLY A 68 -0.19 8.23 9.45
CA GLY A 68 1.09 8.61 10.04
C GLY A 68 1.58 7.51 10.97
N PRO A 69 2.43 6.60 10.48
CA PRO A 69 2.82 5.46 11.28
C PRO A 69 3.69 5.88 12.46
N GLN A 70 3.34 5.37 13.64
CA GLN A 70 4.06 5.42 14.89
C GLN A 70 4.63 4.03 15.16
N ILE A 71 5.88 4.04 15.62
CA ILE A 71 6.86 2.94 15.81
C ILE A 71 6.32 1.58 16.29
N ALA A 72 5.12 1.51 16.88
CA ALA A 72 4.58 0.31 17.50
C ALA A 72 3.29 -0.26 16.90
N LEU A 73 2.55 0.44 16.01
CA LEU A 73 1.10 0.19 15.87
C LEU A 73 0.56 0.18 14.43
N LEU A 74 1.32 -0.38 13.48
CA LEU A 74 0.93 -0.48 12.05
C LEU A 74 -0.51 -1.02 11.85
N ASP A 75 -0.93 -2.03 12.61
CA ASP A 75 -2.27 -2.62 12.46
C ASP A 75 -3.40 -1.63 12.79
N SER A 76 -3.21 -0.78 13.80
CA SER A 76 -4.18 0.27 14.14
C SER A 76 -4.20 1.40 13.11
N GLU A 77 -3.08 1.59 12.41
CA GLU A 77 -2.90 2.67 11.43
C GLU A 77 -3.45 2.30 10.07
N PHE A 78 -3.43 1.02 9.72
CA PHE A 78 -4.14 0.48 8.57
C PHE A 78 -5.66 0.61 8.73
N ALA A 79 -6.19 0.38 9.94
CA ALA A 79 -7.59 0.64 10.25
C ALA A 79 -7.91 2.15 10.15
N ALA A 80 -7.07 3.01 10.70
CA ALA A 80 -7.24 4.47 10.58
C ALA A 80 -7.19 4.95 9.12
N MET A 81 -6.28 4.40 8.32
CA MET A 81 -6.20 4.67 6.88
C MET A 81 -7.48 4.24 6.16
N ARG A 82 -8.00 3.05 6.46
CA ARG A 82 -9.27 2.57 5.90
C ARG A 82 -10.39 3.56 6.19
N ASP A 83 -10.58 3.91 7.46
CA ASP A 83 -11.61 4.83 7.89
C ASP A 83 -11.46 6.22 7.26
N CYS A 84 -10.23 6.70 7.07
CA CYS A 84 -9.97 7.96 6.35
C CYS A 84 -10.41 7.89 4.89
N LEU A 85 -10.12 6.78 4.20
CA LEU A 85 -10.48 6.57 2.80
C LEU A 85 -11.98 6.37 2.61
N GLU A 86 -12.64 5.60 3.48
CA GLU A 86 -14.09 5.33 3.43
C GLU A 86 -14.95 6.58 3.66
N ARG A 87 -14.41 7.60 4.35
CA ARG A 87 -15.09 8.88 4.55
C ARG A 87 -15.05 9.80 3.33
N GLN A 88 -14.27 9.48 2.29
CA GLN A 88 -14.16 10.29 1.08
C GLN A 88 -14.97 9.71 -0.07
N SER A 89 -15.09 10.48 -1.16
CA SER A 89 -15.63 9.93 -2.40
C SER A 89 -14.69 8.85 -2.96
N PRO A 90 -15.23 7.83 -3.66
CA PRO A 90 -14.40 6.77 -4.24
C PRO A 90 -13.29 7.30 -5.16
N GLU A 91 -13.56 8.39 -5.87
CA GLU A 91 -12.57 9.07 -6.72
C GLU A 91 -11.43 9.68 -5.89
N GLN A 92 -11.74 10.40 -4.81
CA GLN A 92 -10.71 10.98 -3.94
C GLN A 92 -9.91 9.90 -3.21
N ALA A 93 -10.58 8.85 -2.71
CA ALA A 93 -9.93 7.72 -2.08
C ALA A 93 -8.97 7.01 -3.04
N GLY A 94 -9.40 6.77 -4.29
CA GLY A 94 -8.57 6.15 -5.32
C GLY A 94 -7.36 7.00 -5.71
N GLN A 95 -7.54 8.31 -5.91
CA GLN A 95 -6.43 9.19 -6.28
C GLN A 95 -5.41 9.37 -5.14
N ALA A 96 -5.86 9.51 -3.89
CA ALA A 96 -4.96 9.59 -2.73
C ALA A 96 -4.16 8.29 -2.56
N SER A 97 -4.83 7.14 -2.72
CA SER A 97 -4.19 5.83 -2.65
C SER A 97 -3.19 5.63 -3.79
N ALA A 98 -3.55 6.00 -5.03
CA ALA A 98 -2.63 5.94 -6.16
C ALA A 98 -1.39 6.81 -5.93
N LEU A 99 -1.56 8.04 -5.42
CA LEU A 99 -0.45 8.93 -5.09
C LEU A 99 0.46 8.34 -4.00
N LEU A 100 -0.11 7.66 -3.00
CA LEU A 100 0.65 6.96 -1.98
C LEU A 100 1.55 5.89 -2.61
N PHE A 101 0.97 4.99 -3.41
CA PHE A 101 1.72 3.91 -4.05
C PHE A 101 2.73 4.41 -5.07
N ASP A 102 2.40 5.43 -5.87
CA ASP A 102 3.34 6.07 -6.79
C ASP A 102 4.54 6.67 -6.06
N THR A 103 4.31 7.26 -4.89
CA THR A 103 5.38 7.79 -4.04
C THR A 103 6.23 6.65 -3.47
N LEU A 104 5.62 5.56 -3.02
CA LEU A 104 6.33 4.40 -2.48
C LEU A 104 7.20 3.73 -3.55
N ILE A 105 6.65 3.53 -4.75
CA ILE A 105 7.39 3.02 -5.91
C ILE A 105 8.58 3.93 -6.20
N GLY A 106 8.38 5.24 -6.35
CA GLY A 106 9.47 6.16 -6.68
C GLY A 106 10.57 6.20 -5.61
N VAL A 107 10.21 6.10 -4.32
CA VAL A 107 11.20 6.00 -3.23
C VAL A 107 11.97 4.69 -3.31
N LEU A 108 11.29 3.56 -3.50
CA LEU A 108 11.93 2.25 -3.57
C LEU A 108 12.82 2.11 -4.82
N GLU A 109 12.37 2.61 -5.97
CA GLU A 109 13.17 2.67 -7.19
C GLU A 109 14.48 3.43 -6.97
N SER A 110 14.43 4.53 -6.23
CA SER A 110 15.62 5.32 -5.91
C SER A 110 16.57 4.64 -4.92
N LEU A 111 16.06 3.75 -4.04
CA LEU A 111 16.84 3.13 -2.97
C LEU A 111 17.41 1.76 -3.36
N ILE A 112 16.60 0.91 -4.00
CA ILE A 112 16.91 -0.49 -4.27
C ILE A 112 16.83 -0.84 -5.76
N GLY A 113 16.52 0.15 -6.61
CA GLY A 113 16.40 -0.02 -8.05
C GLY A 113 15.02 -0.52 -8.50
N VAL A 114 14.76 -0.35 -9.80
CA VAL A 114 13.47 -0.68 -10.44
C VAL A 114 13.15 -2.17 -10.32
N HIS A 115 14.12 -3.04 -10.61
CA HIS A 115 13.87 -4.49 -10.64
C HIS A 115 13.39 -5.05 -9.29
N LEU A 116 14.06 -4.68 -8.19
CA LEU A 116 13.67 -5.19 -6.87
C LEU A 116 12.35 -4.56 -6.41
N THR A 117 12.10 -3.30 -6.78
CA THR A 117 10.81 -2.64 -6.53
C THR A 117 9.67 -3.37 -7.21
N THR A 118 9.80 -3.72 -8.50
CA THR A 118 8.74 -4.45 -9.20
C THR A 118 8.46 -5.82 -8.59
N VAL A 119 9.49 -6.56 -8.19
CA VAL A 119 9.32 -7.88 -7.57
C VAL A 119 8.56 -7.77 -6.25
N ILE A 120 8.93 -6.83 -5.38
CA ILE A 120 8.28 -6.61 -4.08
C ILE A 120 6.80 -6.26 -4.27
N PHE A 121 6.51 -5.30 -5.16
CA PHE A 121 5.13 -4.88 -5.40
C PHE A 121 4.29 -5.96 -6.09
N SER A 122 4.84 -6.67 -7.07
CA SER A 122 4.13 -7.77 -7.75
C SER A 122 3.77 -8.89 -6.77
N SER A 123 4.69 -9.20 -5.84
CA SER A 123 4.43 -10.12 -4.74
C SER A 123 3.34 -9.59 -3.81
N ALA A 124 3.36 -8.30 -3.46
CA ALA A 124 2.35 -7.69 -2.61
C ALA A 124 0.95 -7.67 -3.25
N ILE A 125 0.85 -7.38 -4.55
CA ILE A 125 -0.41 -7.44 -5.31
C ILE A 125 -0.95 -8.87 -5.33
N SER A 126 -0.09 -9.86 -5.56
CA SER A 126 -0.49 -11.27 -5.56
C SER A 126 -0.97 -11.73 -4.18
N GLY A 127 -0.29 -11.30 -3.11
CA GLY A 127 -0.70 -11.56 -1.72
C GLY A 127 -2.01 -10.88 -1.34
N ALA A 128 -2.24 -9.63 -1.77
CA ALA A 128 -3.47 -8.90 -1.52
C ALA A 128 -4.68 -9.48 -2.28
N ARG A 129 -4.46 -10.18 -3.40
CA ARG A 129 -5.51 -10.87 -4.16
C ARG A 129 -5.83 -12.27 -3.62
N ALA A 130 -4.97 -12.85 -2.77
CA ALA A 130 -5.25 -14.14 -2.17
C ALA A 130 -6.47 -14.03 -1.23
N PRO A 131 -7.47 -14.92 -1.32
CA PRO A 131 -8.48 -15.02 -0.29
C PRO A 131 -7.79 -15.46 1.00
N GLU A 132 -8.11 -14.80 2.12
CA GLU A 132 -7.80 -15.31 3.46
C GLU A 132 -8.24 -16.78 3.47
N ARG A 133 -7.29 -17.73 3.48
CA ARG A 133 -7.64 -19.11 3.75
C ARG A 133 -8.20 -19.11 5.16
N SER A 134 -9.53 -19.26 5.26
CA SER A 134 -10.22 -19.57 6.51
C SER A 134 -9.36 -20.56 7.28
N LYS A 135 -8.92 -20.14 8.47
CA LYS A 135 -8.52 -21.09 9.51
C LYS A 135 -9.79 -21.80 9.96
N GLU A 136 -10.28 -22.70 9.12
CA GLU A 136 -11.17 -23.76 9.53
C GLU A 136 -10.36 -25.05 9.57
N GLN A 137 -10.50 -25.74 10.71
CA GLN A 137 -10.16 -27.13 10.99
C GLN A 137 -8.75 -27.42 11.55
N HIS A 138 -8.74 -27.66 12.87
CA HIS A 138 -8.39 -28.88 13.64
C HIS A 138 -7.72 -28.42 14.96
N ASP A 139 -8.11 -28.82 16.17
CA ASP A 139 -8.46 -30.13 16.75
C ASP A 139 -9.51 -29.89 17.86
N GLU A 140 -10.59 -30.66 17.95
CA GLU A 140 -10.73 -31.96 18.65
C GLU A 140 -10.83 -31.83 20.19
#